data_AF-A0A6G0VL42-F1
#
_entry.id   AF-A0A6G0VL42-F1
#
_cell.length_a   1.000
_cell.length_b   1.000
_cell.length_c   1.000
_cell.angle_alpha   90.00
_cell.angle_beta   90.00
_cell.angle_gamma   90.00
#
_symmetry.space_group_name_H-M   'P 1'
#
loop_
_entity.id
_entity.type
_entity.pdbx_description
1 polymer ?
#
loop_
_entity_poly.entity_id
_entity_poly.type
_entity_poly.pdbx_seq_one_letter_code
_entity_poly.pdbx_strand_id
1 'polypeptide(L)'
;MSGIQPLATPPSSQSSQPKINIQQNHNEINTPFIPPIWSNNNNNMHSSPLFTSLESVTSIIENLPFCNPINIFNILFNEEIMNLIVFRTNLYAQQKQTKTGKSFIRTNLSEIETFIGINLLMGIKNSLVTGTI
;
A
#
# COMPACT_ATOMS: atom_id res chain seq x y z
N MET A 1 37.19 43.21 21.77
CA MET A 1 35.91 43.78 21.24
C MET A 1 35.92 43.61 19.75
N SER A 2 34.75 43.27 19.18
CA SER A 2 34.46 43.17 17.74
C SER A 2 35.07 41.96 17.05
N GLY A 3 34.35 41.00 16.46
CA GLY A 3 32.93 40.87 16.18
C GLY A 3 32.84 39.79 15.10
N ILE A 4 32.23 38.64 15.41
CA ILE A 4 32.05 37.54 14.44
C ILE A 4 31.02 38.03 13.40
N GLN A 5 31.46 38.21 12.15
CA GLN A 5 30.54 38.39 11.03
C GLN A 5 30.10 37.01 10.49
N PRO A 6 28.79 36.75 10.37
CA PRO A 6 28.29 35.47 9.89
C PRO A 6 28.46 35.28 8.38
N LEU A 7 28.74 34.04 8.00
CA LEU A 7 28.83 33.52 6.65
C LEU A 7 27.53 33.80 5.86
N ALA A 8 27.66 34.43 4.69
CA ALA A 8 26.56 34.84 3.82
C ALA A 8 25.78 33.63 3.27
N THR A 9 24.47 33.64 3.49
CA THR A 9 23.47 32.80 2.81
C THR A 9 23.28 33.26 1.36
N PRO A 10 23.24 32.36 0.36
CA PRO A 10 22.85 32.73 -1.00
C PRO A 10 21.32 32.95 -1.10
N PRO A 11 20.87 33.83 -2.01
CA PRO A 11 19.51 34.35 -2.05
C PRO A 11 18.49 33.34 -2.62
N SER A 12 17.30 33.37 -2.04
CA SER A 12 16.11 32.70 -2.56
C SER A 12 15.74 33.27 -3.94
N SER A 13 15.71 32.40 -4.95
CA SER A 13 15.16 32.74 -6.27
C SER A 13 13.77 32.12 -6.37
N GLN A 14 12.74 32.95 -6.21
CA GLN A 14 11.38 32.61 -6.60
C GLN A 14 11.35 32.51 -8.13
N SER A 15 11.09 31.31 -8.67
CA SER A 15 10.72 31.15 -10.08
C SER A 15 9.25 30.80 -10.18
N SER A 16 8.50 31.70 -10.81
CA SER A 16 7.07 31.68 -11.07
C SER A 16 6.58 30.37 -11.71
N GLN A 17 5.47 29.85 -11.17
CA GLN A 17 4.76 28.68 -11.71
C GLN A 17 4.13 28.97 -13.08
N PRO A 18 4.10 27.98 -13.99
CA PRO A 18 2.94 27.76 -14.83
C PRO A 18 1.89 26.98 -14.01
N LYS A 19 0.76 27.63 -13.68
CA LYS A 19 -0.43 26.96 -13.14
C LYS A 19 -0.99 26.03 -14.22
N ILE A 20 -0.67 24.74 -14.13
CA ILE A 20 -1.46 23.70 -14.79
C ILE A 20 -2.53 23.28 -13.79
N ASN A 21 -3.74 23.78 -14.01
CA ASN A 21 -4.91 23.47 -13.21
C ASN A 21 -5.36 22.04 -13.52
N ILE A 22 -4.74 21.05 -12.88
CA ILE A 22 -5.28 19.69 -12.85
C ILE A 22 -6.33 19.69 -11.75
N GLN A 23 -7.59 19.92 -12.11
CA GLN A 23 -8.71 19.55 -11.24
C GLN A 23 -8.77 18.02 -11.19
N GLN A 24 -7.96 17.44 -10.31
CA GLN A 24 -8.16 16.06 -9.87
C GLN A 24 -9.45 16.05 -9.06
N ASN A 25 -10.56 15.78 -9.74
CA ASN A 25 -11.85 15.54 -9.11
C ASN A 25 -11.81 14.12 -8.53
N HIS A 26 -11.00 13.93 -7.48
CA HIS A 26 -11.19 12.82 -6.58
C HIS A 26 -12.41 13.17 -5.74
N ASN A 27 -13.57 12.67 -6.17
CA ASN A 27 -14.69 12.51 -5.27
C ASN A 27 -14.22 11.52 -4.20
N GLU A 28 -13.59 12.04 -3.14
CA GLU A 28 -13.44 11.32 -1.88
C GLU A 28 -14.86 10.94 -1.45
N ILE A 29 -15.21 9.69 -1.68
CA ILE A 29 -16.35 9.08 -1.01
C ILE A 29 -15.93 9.05 0.46
N ASN A 30 -16.22 10.14 1.18
CA ASN A 30 -16.15 10.23 2.63
C ASN A 30 -17.24 9.32 3.21
N THR A 31 -17.08 8.02 3.04
CA THR A 31 -17.80 7.04 3.84
C THR A 31 -17.16 7.06 5.21
N PRO A 32 -17.88 7.45 6.28
CA PRO A 32 -17.35 7.35 7.62
C PRO A 32 -16.93 5.90 7.86
N PHE A 33 -15.69 5.71 8.32
CA PHE A 33 -15.20 4.38 8.70
C PHE A 33 -16.04 3.86 9.88
N ILE A 34 -16.92 2.91 9.60
CA ILE A 34 -17.66 2.18 10.62
C ILE A 34 -16.84 0.92 10.91
N PRO A 35 -16.33 0.73 12.13
CA PRO A 35 -15.56 -0.47 12.45
C PRO A 35 -16.45 -1.71 12.25
N PRO A 36 -15.92 -2.79 11.63
CA PRO A 36 -16.71 -4.00 11.41
C PRO A 36 -17.09 -4.61 12.76
N ILE A 37 -18.38 -4.91 12.92
CA ILE A 37 -18.88 -5.65 14.09
C ILE A 37 -18.65 -7.13 13.81
N TRP A 38 -17.67 -7.72 14.48
CA TRP A 38 -17.43 -9.16 14.47
C TRP A 38 -18.50 -9.83 15.33
N SER A 39 -19.43 -10.54 14.71
CA SER A 39 -20.47 -11.27 15.42
C SER A 39 -20.49 -12.74 15.03
N ASN A 40 -20.84 -13.61 15.98
CA ASN A 40 -20.98 -15.05 15.73
C ASN A 40 -22.16 -15.38 14.80
N ASN A 41 -23.02 -14.40 14.53
CA ASN A 41 -24.08 -14.46 13.54
C ASN A 41 -23.66 -13.68 12.28
N ASN A 42 -23.46 -14.39 11.19
CA ASN A 42 -23.07 -13.93 9.85
C ASN A 42 -24.15 -13.08 9.12
N ASN A 43 -24.95 -12.32 9.87
CA ASN A 43 -26.14 -11.62 9.36
C ASN A 43 -25.79 -10.25 8.75
N ASN A 44 -24.59 -9.73 8.99
CA ASN A 44 -24.14 -8.43 8.47
C ASN A 44 -23.25 -8.61 7.23
N MET A 45 -23.72 -9.39 6.26
CA MET A 45 -23.08 -9.40 4.95
C MET A 45 -23.41 -8.06 4.28
N HIS A 46 -22.44 -7.14 4.25
CA HIS A 46 -22.55 -5.95 3.41
C HIS A 46 -22.86 -6.44 1.99
N SER A 47 -23.97 -5.98 1.42
CA SER A 47 -24.30 -6.34 0.05
C SER A 47 -23.19 -5.82 -0.85
N SER A 48 -22.45 -6.74 -1.47
CA SER A 48 -21.49 -6.41 -2.51
C SER A 48 -22.21 -5.53 -3.54
N PRO A 49 -21.55 -4.49 -4.08
CA PRO A 49 -22.15 -3.72 -5.16
C PRO A 49 -22.54 -4.67 -6.30
N LEU A 50 -23.76 -4.52 -6.81
CA LEU A 50 -24.25 -5.32 -7.91
C LEU A 50 -23.38 -5.07 -9.14
N PHE A 51 -22.98 -6.13 -9.83
CA PHE A 51 -22.23 -6.00 -11.08
C PHE A 51 -23.05 -5.17 -12.09
N THR A 52 -22.47 -4.07 -12.57
CA THR A 52 -23.13 -3.14 -13.49
C THR A 52 -23.01 -3.55 -14.96
N SER A 53 -22.14 -4.49 -15.28
CA SER A 53 -21.93 -5.00 -16.64
C SER A 53 -21.74 -6.52 -16.66
N LEU A 54 -22.09 -7.15 -17.77
CA LEU A 54 -21.99 -8.59 -17.98
C LEU A 54 -20.54 -9.09 -17.86
N GLU A 55 -19.60 -8.41 -18.53
CA GLU A 55 -18.16 -8.67 -18.48
C GLU A 55 -17.44 -7.37 -18.83
N SER A 56 -16.70 -6.78 -17.89
CA SER A 56 -15.76 -5.71 -18.22
C SER A 56 -14.68 -5.59 -17.16
N VAL A 57 -13.50 -5.16 -17.62
CA VAL A 57 -12.46 -4.64 -16.76
C VAL A 57 -12.96 -3.30 -16.19
N THR A 58 -12.77 -3.07 -14.89
CA THR A 58 -13.18 -1.81 -14.27
C THR A 58 -12.42 -0.65 -14.92
N SER A 59 -13.06 0.52 -15.04
CA SER A 59 -12.44 1.73 -15.57
C SER A 59 -11.11 2.10 -14.90
N ILE A 60 -10.90 1.67 -13.65
CA ILE A 60 -9.63 1.81 -12.90
C ILE A 60 -8.46 1.15 -13.63
N ILE A 61 -8.66 -0.03 -14.22
CA ILE A 61 -7.63 -0.78 -14.92
C ILE A 61 -7.51 -0.29 -16.38
N GLU A 62 -8.62 0.08 -17.03
CA GLU A 62 -8.61 0.61 -18.41
C GLU A 62 -7.84 1.94 -18.53
N ASN A 63 -7.95 2.79 -17.52
CA ASN A 63 -7.30 4.11 -17.49
C ASN A 63 -5.87 4.06 -16.93
N LEU A 64 -5.30 2.88 -16.72
CA LEU A 64 -3.97 2.73 -16.16
C LEU A 64 -2.92 3.15 -17.19
N PRO A 65 -2.06 4.16 -16.93
CA PRO A 65 -1.13 4.70 -17.92
C PRO A 65 -0.09 3.68 -18.40
N PHE A 66 0.21 2.69 -17.56
CA PHE A 66 1.08 1.56 -17.91
C PHE A 66 0.47 0.26 -17.37
N CYS A 67 0.02 -0.60 -18.29
CA CYS A 67 -0.49 -1.92 -17.95
C CYS A 67 0.67 -2.91 -17.76
N ASN A 68 1.21 -2.96 -16.55
CA ASN A 68 2.23 -3.93 -16.11
C ASN A 68 1.59 -4.85 -15.05
N PRO A 69 1.87 -6.17 -15.05
CA PRO A 69 1.45 -7.09 -13.98
C PRO A 69 1.61 -6.54 -12.55
N ILE A 70 2.71 -5.83 -12.27
CA ILE A 70 2.96 -5.22 -10.96
C ILE A 70 1.95 -4.10 -10.65
N ASN A 71 1.60 -3.28 -11.64
CA ASN A 71 0.64 -2.19 -11.43
C ASN A 71 -0.77 -2.74 -11.19
N ILE A 72 -1.14 -3.83 -11.86
CA ILE A 72 -2.42 -4.53 -11.60
C ILE A 72 -2.41 -5.12 -10.19
N PHE A 73 -1.31 -5.74 -9.77
CA PHE A 73 -1.15 -6.26 -8.42
C PHE A 73 -1.30 -5.16 -7.36
N ASN A 74 -0.70 -3.99 -7.59
CA ASN A 74 -0.75 -2.85 -6.67
C ASN A 74 -2.15 -2.22 -6.54
N ILE A 75 -3.07 -2.45 -7.48
CA ILE A 75 -4.48 -2.06 -7.33
C ILE A 75 -5.15 -2.93 -6.24
N LEU A 76 -4.80 -4.21 -6.17
CA LEU A 76 -5.34 -5.15 -5.18
C LEU A 76 -4.62 -5.06 -3.84
N PHE A 77 -3.30 -4.88 -3.87
CA PHE A 77 -2.44 -4.70 -2.71
C PHE A 77 -1.79 -3.31 -2.78
N ASN A 78 -2.55 -2.30 -2.36
CA ASN A 78 -2.07 -0.93 -2.36
C ASN A 78 -0.97 -0.70 -1.29
N GLU A 79 -0.28 0.43 -1.40
CA GLU A 79 0.79 0.81 -0.49
C GLU A 79 0.30 0.93 0.97
N GLU A 80 -0.96 1.33 1.18
CA GLU A 80 -1.56 1.44 2.51
C GLU A 80 -1.66 0.08 3.21
N ILE A 81 -2.13 -0.95 2.49
CA ILE A 81 -2.19 -2.33 2.99
C ILE A 81 -0.78 -2.83 3.29
N MET A 82 0.19 -2.57 2.41
CA MET A 82 1.57 -2.99 2.62
C MET A 82 2.18 -2.33 3.87
N ASN A 83 1.98 -1.01 4.03
CA ASN A 83 2.42 -0.27 5.20
C ASN A 83 1.72 -0.75 6.48
N LEU A 84 0.43 -1.10 6.40
CA LEU A 84 -0.30 -1.67 7.52
C LEU A 84 0.28 -3.04 7.93
N ILE A 85 0.64 -3.90 6.98
CA ILE A 85 1.29 -5.19 7.24
C ILE A 85 2.64 -4.97 7.93
N VAL A 86 3.47 -4.05 7.43
CA VAL A 86 4.75 -3.68 8.06
C VAL A 86 4.54 -3.23 9.50
N PHE A 87 3.59 -2.32 9.73
CA PHE A 87 3.29 -1.81 11.05
C PHE A 87 2.85 -2.92 12.02
N ARG A 88 1.88 -3.75 11.61
CA ARG A 88 1.34 -4.83 12.46
C ARG A 88 2.39 -5.90 12.76
N THR A 89 3.23 -6.23 11.78
CA THR A 89 4.31 -7.21 11.93
C THR A 89 5.34 -6.74 12.95
N ASN A 90 5.78 -5.49 12.84
CA ASN A 90 6.71 -4.88 13.78
C ASN A 90 6.12 -4.73 15.18
N LEU A 91 4.84 -4.35 15.29
CA LEU A 91 4.12 -4.27 16.56
C LEU A 91 4.11 -5.64 17.26
N TYR A 92 3.76 -6.69 16.53
CA TYR A 92 3.74 -8.05 17.08
C TYR A 92 5.13 -8.51 17.54
N ALA A 93 6.16 -8.27 16.73
CA ALA A 93 7.54 -8.61 17.08
C ALA A 93 8.00 -7.89 18.35
N GLN A 94 7.65 -6.60 18.50
CA GLN A 94 7.90 -5.82 19.71
C GLN A 94 7.19 -6.40 20.94
N GLN A 95 5.90 -6.76 20.82
CA GLN A 95 5.15 -7.39 21.91
C GLN A 95 5.76 -8.73 22.33
N LYS A 96 6.27 -9.52 21.37
CA LYS A 96 6.94 -10.78 21.63
C LYS A 96 8.32 -10.59 22.28
N GLN A 97 9.06 -9.56 21.89
CA GLN A 97 10.31 -9.18 22.53
C GLN A 97 10.08 -8.83 24.00
N THR A 98 9.06 -8.02 24.33
CA THR A 98 8.73 -7.69 25.72
C THR A 98 8.44 -8.93 26.58
N LYS A 99 7.86 -9.99 25.98
CA LYS A 99 7.54 -11.25 26.69
C LYS A 99 8.72 -12.21 26.80
N THR A 100 9.58 -12.29 25.78
CA THR A 100 10.60 -13.35 25.66
C THR A 100 12.03 -12.85 25.80
N GLY A 101 12.26 -11.54 25.77
CA GLY A 101 13.58 -10.91 25.77
C GLY A 101 14.37 -11.08 24.46
N LYS A 102 13.86 -11.84 23.48
CA LYS A 102 14.58 -12.09 22.22
C LYS A 102 14.63 -10.82 21.38
N SER A 103 15.84 -10.42 20.99
CA SER A 103 16.06 -9.32 20.04
C SER A 103 15.46 -9.66 18.68
N PHE A 104 14.89 -8.65 18.02
CA PHE A 104 14.40 -8.76 16.66
C PHE A 104 14.83 -7.54 15.84
N ILE A 105 14.83 -7.69 14.53
CA ILE A 105 15.06 -6.61 13.57
C ILE A 105 13.71 -6.19 13.01
N ARG A 106 13.45 -4.88 12.96
CA ARG A 106 12.21 -4.38 12.36
C ARG A 106 12.19 -4.63 10.87
N THR A 107 11.05 -5.08 10.39
CA THR A 107 10.78 -5.28 8.98
C THR A 107 10.48 -3.96 8.28
N ASN A 108 10.89 -3.81 7.03
CA ASN A 108 10.57 -2.67 6.18
C ASN A 108 9.66 -3.05 4.99
N LEU A 109 9.22 -2.06 4.22
CA LEU A 109 8.31 -2.25 3.09
C LEU A 109 8.91 -3.19 2.03
N SER A 110 10.16 -2.97 1.64
CA SER A 110 10.85 -3.77 0.62
C SER A 110 11.00 -5.23 1.03
N GLU A 111 11.20 -5.51 2.31
CA GLU A 111 11.23 -6.88 2.84
C GLU A 111 9.86 -7.56 2.78
N ILE A 112 8.77 -6.85 3.05
CA ILE A 112 7.41 -7.39 2.89
C ILE A 112 7.08 -7.64 1.42
N GLU A 113 7.42 -6.71 0.53
CA GLU A 113 7.27 -6.89 -0.92
C GLU A 113 8.05 -8.11 -1.42
N THR A 114 9.30 -8.25 -0.97
CA THR A 114 10.15 -9.41 -1.29
C THR A 114 9.55 -10.70 -0.75
N PHE A 115 9.06 -10.69 0.50
CA PHE A 115 8.41 -11.85 1.12
C PHE A 115 7.17 -12.28 0.32
N ILE A 116 6.33 -11.34 -0.10
CA ILE A 116 5.16 -11.61 -0.95
C ILE A 116 5.60 -12.16 -2.31
N GLY A 117 6.62 -11.55 -2.94
CA GLY A 117 7.18 -12.01 -4.21
C GLY A 117 7.71 -13.45 -4.14
N ILE A 118 8.38 -13.81 -3.04
CA ILE A 118 8.83 -15.19 -2.81
C ILE A 118 7.64 -16.15 -2.68
N ASN A 119 6.59 -15.78 -1.95
CA ASN A 119 5.38 -16.61 -1.82
C ASN A 119 4.68 -16.80 -3.19
N LEU A 120 4.59 -15.74 -3.99
CA LEU A 120 4.05 -15.80 -5.34
C LEU A 120 4.88 -16.73 -6.23
N LEU A 121 6.20 -16.56 -6.23
CA LEU A 121 7.12 -17.39 -7.01
C LEU A 121 7.03 -18.86 -6.59
N MET A 122 6.98 -19.15 -5.29
CA MET A 122 6.84 -20.51 -4.79
C MET A 122 5.51 -21.16 -5.21
N GLY A 123 4.41 -20.39 -5.19
CA GLY A 123 3.10 -20.84 -5.67
C GLY A 123 3.14 -21.24 -7.14
N ILE A 124 3.82 -20.45 -7.98
CA ILE A 124 3.97 -20.74 -9.42
C ILE A 124 4.91 -21.94 -9.64
N LYS A 125 6.06 -21.97 -8.97
CA LYS A 125 7.09 -23.01 -9.17
C LYS A 125 6.59 -24.41 -8.82
N ASN A 126 5.85 -24.55 -7.71
CA ASN A 126 5.34 -25.85 -7.28
C ASN A 126 4.18 -26.35 -8.14
N SER A 127 3.41 -25.44 -8.78
CA SER A 127 2.38 -25.81 -9.75
C SER A 127 2.95 -26.44 -11.02
N LEU A 128 4.21 -26.12 -11.38
CA LEU A 128 4.86 -26.65 -12.58
C LEU A 128 5.41 -28.07 -12.41
N VAL A 129 5.76 -28.47 -11.18
CA VAL A 129 6.36 -29.81 -10.91
C VAL A 129 5.30 -30.93 -10.92
N THR A 130 4.02 -30.60 -10.72
CA THR A 130 2.91 -31.57 -10.79
C THR A 130 2.22 -31.61 -12.16
N GLY A 131 2.74 -30.91 -13.17
CA GLY A 131 2.13 -30.73 -14.49
C GLY A 131 2.61 -31.69 -15.58
N THR A 132 3.28 -32.80 -15.25
CA THR A 132 3.55 -33.89 -16.19
C THR A 132 2.51 -34.98 -16.05
N ILE A 133 1.47 -34.92 -16.89
CA ILE A 133 0.60 -36.06 -17.23
C ILE A 133 0.68 -36.23 -18.74
#